data_AF-A0A6B2DQ68-F1
#
_entry.id   AF-A0A6B2DQ68-F1
#
_cell.length_a   1.000
_cell.length_b   1.000
_cell.length_c   1.000
_cell.angle_alpha   90.00
_cell.angle_beta   90.00
_cell.angle_gamma   90.00
#
_symmetry.space_group_name_H-M   'P 1'
#
loop_
_entity.id
_entity.type
_entity.pdbx_description
1 polymer ?
#
loop_
_entity_poly.entity_id
_entity_poly.type
_entity_poly.pdbx_seq_one_letter_code
_entity_poly.pdbx_strand_id
1 'polypeptide(L)' 'MRITVFRRLMAEEFGPGRAQVLARDHVISGLGGRTVDQALTAGIPAKEIWREVCDAFDVPFERR' A
#
# COMPACT_ATOMS: atom_id res chain seq x y z
N MET A 1 -2.54 -7.27 -9.97
CA MET A 1 -1.15 -6.84 -9.67
C MET A 1 -0.49 -7.89 -8.81
N ARG A 2 0.78 -8.23 -9.07
CA ARG A 2 1.57 -9.13 -8.22
C ARG A 2 2.14 -8.34 -7.02
N ILE A 3 2.27 -9.00 -5.86
CA ILE A 3 2.76 -8.36 -4.61
C ILE A 3 4.15 -7.73 -4.79
N THR A 4 5.01 -8.34 -5.60
CA THR A 4 6.34 -7.80 -5.90
C THR A 4 6.29 -6.45 -6.62
N VAL A 5 5.33 -6.27 -7.54
CA VAL A 5 5.13 -4.99 -8.24
C VAL A 5 4.61 -3.94 -7.26
N PHE A 6 3.64 -4.30 -6.41
CA PHE A 6 3.13 -3.41 -5.37
C PHE A 6 4.25 -2.91 -4.43
N ARG A 7 5.09 -3.83 -3.93
CA ARG A 7 6.20 -3.46 -3.04
C ARG A 7 7.22 -2.56 -3.75
N ARG A 8 7.41 -2.73 -5.06
CA ARG A 8 8.24 -1.84 -5.87
C ARG A 8 7.65 -0.43 -5.98
N LEU A 9 6.36 -0.30 -6.31
CA LEU A 9 5.67 0.99 -6.38
C LEU A 9 5.73 1.73 -5.03
N MET A 10 5.46 1.01 -3.94
CA MET A 10 5.61 1.56 -2.59
C MET A 10 7.03 2.08 -2.32
N ALA A 11 8.06 1.32 -2.74
CA ALA A 11 9.44 1.74 -2.56
C ALA A 11 9.86 2.90 -3.49
N GLU A 12 9.28 2.99 -4.69
CA GLU A 12 9.50 4.10 -5.62
C GLU A 12 8.86 5.40 -5.10
N GLU A 13 7.66 5.32 -4.50
CA GLU A 13 6.94 6.48 -3.99
C GLU A 13 7.40 6.93 -2.59
N PHE A 14 7.58 5.99 -1.66
CA PHE A 14 7.89 6.32 -0.26
C PHE A 14 9.35 6.06 0.11
N GLY A 15 10.12 5.42 -0.76
CA GLY A 15 11.48 4.95 -0.46
C GLY A 15 11.47 3.57 0.22
N PRO A 16 12.50 2.71 -0.02
CA PRO A 16 12.48 1.31 0.38
C PRO A 16 12.38 1.07 1.90
N GLY A 17 13.00 1.93 2.72
CA GLY A 17 12.95 1.81 4.18
C GLY A 17 11.59 2.24 4.76
N ARG A 18 11.10 3.41 4.35
CA ARG A 18 9.83 3.96 4.84
C ARG A 18 8.63 3.16 4.31
N ALA A 19 8.67 2.68 3.07
CA ALA A 19 7.63 1.83 2.48
C ALA A 19 7.36 0.58 3.31
N GLN A 20 8.41 -0.05 3.85
CA GLN A 20 8.27 -1.26 4.67
C GLN A 20 7.60 -0.97 6.02
N VAL A 21 8.03 0.11 6.69
CA VAL A 21 7.42 0.58 7.95
C VAL A 21 5.96 0.96 7.71
N LEU A 22 5.69 1.71 6.65
CA LEU A 22 4.35 2.15 6.31
C LEU A 22 3.42 0.97 6.02
N ALA A 23 3.91 -0.04 5.29
CA ALA A 23 3.12 -1.24 5.03
C ALA A 23 2.77 -2.04 6.30
N ARG A 24 3.63 -1.99 7.32
CA ARG A 24 3.46 -2.77 8.54
C ARG A 24 2.71 -2.02 9.64
N ASP A 25 3.02 -0.74 9.83
CA ASP A 25 2.63 0.05 10.99
C ASP A 25 1.52 1.06 10.68
N HIS A 26 1.31 1.41 9.41
CA HIS A 26 0.28 2.38 9.04
C HIS A 26 -1.07 1.70 8.78
N VAL A 27 -2.06 2.08 9.58
CA VAL A 27 -3.42 1.61 9.45
C VAL A 27 -4.16 2.48 8.43
N ILE A 28 -4.71 1.84 7.40
CA ILE A 28 -5.45 2.52 6.33
C ILE A 28 -6.94 2.29 6.58
N SER A 29 -7.68 3.38 6.81
CA SER A 29 -9.12 3.34 7.05
C SER A 29 -9.88 2.69 5.89
N GLY A 30 -9.45 2.96 4.66
CA GLY A 30 -9.99 2.36 3.42
C GLY A 30 -9.88 0.83 3.35
N LEU A 31 -8.90 0.22 4.04
CA LEU A 31 -8.76 -1.24 4.16
C LEU A 31 -9.59 -1.84 5.30
N GLY A 32 -10.54 -1.08 5.82
CA GLY A 32 -11.32 -1.43 7.00
C GLY A 32 -10.52 -1.29 8.29
N GLY A 33 -9.66 -0.29 8.38
CA GLY A 33 -8.82 -0.06 9.55
C GLY A 33 -7.72 -1.10 9.71
N ARG A 34 -7.11 -1.52 8.59
CA ARG A 34 -6.03 -2.51 8.56
C ARG A 34 -4.75 -1.93 7.98
N THR A 35 -3.62 -2.52 8.34
CA THR A 35 -2.35 -2.24 7.68
C THR A 35 -2.28 -2.95 6.33
N VAL A 36 -1.36 -2.53 5.47
CA VAL A 36 -1.13 -3.18 4.17
C VAL A 36 -0.81 -4.67 4.35
N ASP A 37 0.06 -5.00 5.31
CA ASP A 37 0.45 -6.40 5.55
C ASP A 37 -0.73 -7.23 6.06
N GLN A 38 -1.56 -6.66 6.96
CA GLN A 38 -2.81 -7.29 7.39
C GLN A 38 -3.80 -7.48 6.24
N ALA A 39 -3.94 -6.49 5.36
CA ALA A 39 -4.80 -6.58 4.19
C ALA A 39 -4.31 -7.66 3.21
N LEU A 40 -3.00 -7.77 3.00
CA LEU A 40 -2.38 -8.84 2.22
C LEU A 40 -2.66 -10.21 2.83
N THR A 41 -2.51 -10.36 4.15
CA THR A 41 -2.83 -11.61 4.87
C THR A 41 -4.32 -11.94 4.80
N ALA A 42 -5.20 -10.94 4.82
CA ALA A 42 -6.65 -11.11 4.65
C ALA A 42 -7.06 -11.50 3.22
N GLY A 43 -6.09 -11.61 2.29
CA GLY A 43 -6.36 -11.99 0.90
C GLY A 43 -6.84 -10.84 0.02
N ILE A 44 -6.76 -9.59 0.50
CA ILE A 44 -7.16 -8.42 -0.29
C ILE A 44 -6.20 -8.28 -1.49
N PRO A 45 -6.71 -8.09 -2.71
CA PRO A 45 -5.86 -7.93 -3.89
C PRO A 45 -4.92 -6.73 -3.73
N ALA A 46 -3.63 -6.92 -4.02
CA ALA A 46 -2.62 -5.85 -3.93
C ALA A 46 -2.98 -4.60 -4.74
N LYS A 47 -3.77 -4.74 -5.83
CA LYS A 47 -4.28 -3.60 -6.62
C LYS A 47 -5.27 -2.75 -5.85
N GLU A 48 -6.13 -3.37 -5.07
CA GLU A 48 -7.07 -2.68 -4.20
C GLU A 48 -6.31 -2.01 -3.05
N ILE A 49 -5.37 -2.72 -2.44
CA ILE A 49 -4.51 -2.16 -1.39
C ILE A 49 -3.76 -0.91 -1.88
N TRP A 50 -3.15 -0.98 -3.06
CA TRP A 50 -2.49 0.18 -3.67
C TRP A 50 -3.44 1.33 -3.90
N ARG A 51 -4.68 1.05 -4.31
CA ARG A 51 -5.69 2.07 -4.55
C ARG A 51 -5.99 2.86 -3.27
N GLU A 52 -6.20 2.15 -2.17
CA GLU A 52 -6.47 2.74 -0.86
C GLU A 52 -5.25 3.45 -0.28
N VAL A 53 -4.04 2.93 -0.53
CA VAL A 53 -2.79 3.63 -0.21
C VAL A 53 -2.71 4.94 -0.98
N CYS A 54 -2.95 4.94 -2.29
CA CYS A 54 -2.93 6.16 -3.09
C CYS A 54 -3.94 7.18 -2.57
N ASP A 55 -5.16 6.76 -2.22
CA ASP A 55 -6.19 7.65 -1.69
C ASP A 55 -5.83 8.15 -0.27
N ALA A 56 -5.23 7.32 0.58
CA ALA A 56 -4.84 7.70 1.94
C ALA A 56 -3.64 8.66 1.99
N PHE A 57 -2.76 8.60 1.00
CA PHE A 57 -1.54 9.42 0.91
C PHE A 57 -1.58 10.49 -0.16
N ASP A 58 -2.75 10.70 -0.80
CA ASP A 58 -2.93 11.66 -1.90
C ASP A 58 -1.86 11.49 -3.01
N VAL A 59 -1.55 10.24 -3.35
CA VAL A 59 -0.54 9.91 -4.36
C VAL A 59 -1.05 10.41 -5.73
N PRO A 60 -0.25 11.20 -6.46
CA PRO A 60 -0.66 11.76 -7.75
C PRO A 60 -1.08 10.68 -8.76
N PHE A 61 -2.11 10.97 -9.56
CA PHE A 61 -2.59 10.05 -10.60
C PHE A 61 -1.52 9.64 -11.62
N GLU A 62 -0.52 10.50 -11.86
CA GLU A 62 0.61 10.22 -12.75
C GLU A 62 1.48 9.04 -12.25
N ARG A 63 1.32 8.64 -10.99
CA ARG A 63 2.12 7.60 -10.31
C ARG A 63 1.28 6.45 -9.73
N ARG A 64 -0.02 6.41 -10.04
CA ARG A 64 -0.99 5.40 -9.58
C ARG A 64 -1.01 4.13 -10.43
#